data_AF-A0A2M7JS66-F1
#
_entry.id   AF-A0A2M7JS66-F1
#
_cell.length_a   1.000
_cell.length_b   1.000
_cell.length_c   1.000
_cell.angle_alpha   90.00
_cell.angle_beta   90.00
_cell.angle_gamma   90.00
#
_symmetry.space_group_name_H-M   'P 1'
#
loop_
_entity.id
_entity.type
_entity.pdbx_description
1 polymer ?
#
loop_
_entity_poly.entity_id
_entity_poly.type
_entity_poly.pdbx_seq_one_letter_code
_entity_poly.pdbx_strand_id
1 'polypeptide(L)'
;MAYQKFCYWVDSHGLSKVRKNFEERGIQLTDEARIPCRVLRSTREAGYLASPAWYGLCKRRTSWYWESEKAGKFLVVSNTSLDHLDVGNPIIITESNFKPDRLPSPREITQLIKSEEYQQRKPNAWENIEPIEKDFYQTWFERHRPNEPFDFEKIFMNHSANHSNFLDPKFFINLDGLIVPYSIADSLHVCSACLEFFNILGSQWPVKYVVPCIGAVLFAHLPMDQYFEVRNQKEENVNKNKG
;
A
#
# COMPACT_ATOMS: atom_id res chain seq x y z
N MET A 1 -20.87 -5.61 6.94
CA MET A 1 -20.04 -4.52 7.50
C MET A 1 -19.21 -3.95 6.37
N ALA A 2 -19.02 -2.63 6.33
CA ALA A 2 -18.11 -2.02 5.36
C ALA A 2 -16.68 -2.53 5.59
N TYR A 3 -15.89 -2.67 4.52
CA TYR A 3 -14.50 -3.11 4.62
C TYR A 3 -13.67 -2.08 5.41
N GLN A 4 -12.96 -2.54 6.45
CA GLN A 4 -12.05 -1.72 7.22
C GLN A 4 -10.88 -2.56 7.77
N LYS A 5 -9.67 -1.99 7.73
CA LYS A 5 -8.47 -2.54 8.36
C LYS A 5 -7.75 -1.46 9.15
N PHE A 6 -7.23 -1.83 10.31
CA PHE A 6 -6.29 -1.06 11.11
C PHE A 6 -4.92 -1.69 10.98
N CYS A 7 -3.91 -0.92 10.58
CA CYS A 7 -2.55 -1.38 10.43
C CYS A 7 -1.61 -0.59 11.34
N TYR A 8 -0.75 -1.31 12.07
CA TYR A 8 0.17 -0.73 13.04
C TYR A 8 1.59 -1.21 12.74
N TRP A 9 2.52 -0.27 12.61
CA TRP A 9 3.94 -0.59 12.56
C TRP A 9 4.48 -0.65 13.98
N VAL A 10 4.91 -1.84 14.42
CA VAL A 10 5.33 -2.10 15.80
C VAL A 10 6.74 -2.71 15.82
N ASP A 11 7.43 -2.54 16.94
CA ASP A 11 8.65 -3.27 17.24
C ASP A 11 8.32 -4.66 17.84
N SER A 12 9.35 -5.39 18.29
CA SER A 12 9.18 -6.71 18.90
C SER A 12 8.35 -6.65 20.19
N HIS A 13 8.51 -5.60 21.00
CA HIS A 13 7.76 -5.43 22.24
C HIS A 13 6.27 -5.16 21.97
N GLY A 14 5.97 -4.28 21.01
CA GLY A 14 4.61 -4.02 20.54
C GLY A 14 3.96 -5.28 19.97
N LEU A 15 4.69 -6.07 19.17
CA LEU A 15 4.18 -7.34 18.66
C LEU A 15 3.85 -8.33 19.80
N SER A 16 4.68 -8.40 20.85
CA SER A 16 4.40 -9.22 22.03
C SER A 16 3.12 -8.78 22.76
N LYS A 17 2.90 -7.47 22.93
CA LYS A 17 1.64 -6.94 23.51
C LYS A 17 0.43 -7.35 22.67
N VAL A 18 0.51 -7.15 21.35
CA VAL A 18 -0.57 -7.50 20.41
C VAL A 18 -0.87 -9.00 20.47
N ARG A 19 0.17 -9.84 20.45
CA ARG A 19 0.03 -11.30 20.51
C ARG A 19 -0.71 -11.73 21.78
N LYS A 20 -0.29 -11.23 22.94
CA LYS A 20 -0.95 -11.53 24.22
C LYS A 20 -2.43 -11.14 24.21
N ASN A 21 -2.76 -9.95 23.72
CA ASN A 21 -4.15 -9.48 23.62
C ASN A 21 -5.03 -10.36 22.72
N PHE A 22 -4.50 -10.88 21.60
CA PHE A 22 -5.26 -11.79 20.74
C PHE A 22 -5.37 -13.20 21.33
N GLU A 23 -4.31 -13.72 21.97
CA GLU A 23 -4.32 -15.00 22.68
C GLU A 23 -5.36 -15.02 23.81
N GLU A 24 -5.45 -13.96 24.61
CA GLU A 24 -6.46 -13.80 25.68
C GLU A 24 -7.90 -13.80 25.14
N ARG A 25 -8.09 -13.42 23.87
CA ARG A 25 -9.40 -13.43 23.18
C ARG A 25 -9.65 -14.72 22.39
N GLY A 26 -8.73 -15.69 22.42
CA GLY A 26 -8.83 -16.93 21.63
C GLY A 26 -8.70 -16.73 20.13
N ILE A 27 -8.15 -15.60 19.68
CA ILE A 27 -7.97 -15.27 18.26
C ILE A 27 -6.53 -15.57 17.86
N GLN A 28 -6.35 -16.31 16.77
CA GLN A 28 -5.02 -16.63 16.27
C GLN A 28 -4.42 -15.45 15.49
N LEU A 29 -3.35 -14.85 16.02
CA LEU A 29 -2.54 -13.89 15.28
C LEU A 29 -1.64 -14.63 14.28
N THR A 30 -2.06 -14.64 13.02
CA THR A 30 -1.39 -15.41 11.96
C THR A 30 -0.23 -14.63 11.36
N ASP A 31 0.92 -15.29 11.19
CA ASP A 31 2.06 -14.78 10.43
C ASP A 31 1.75 -14.84 8.92
N GLU A 32 2.09 -13.79 8.18
CA GLU A 32 2.16 -13.81 6.73
C GLU A 32 3.59 -13.51 6.27
N ALA A 33 4.30 -14.59 5.93
CA ALA A 33 5.73 -14.56 5.66
C ALA A 33 6.11 -14.41 4.18
N ARG A 34 5.16 -14.28 3.25
CA ARG A 34 5.48 -14.26 1.79
C ARG A 34 4.70 -13.23 0.98
N ILE A 35 3.48 -12.88 1.36
CA ILE A 35 2.61 -12.01 0.57
C ILE A 35 2.02 -10.91 1.46
N PRO A 36 2.71 -9.75 1.59
CA PRO A 36 2.29 -8.61 2.40
C PRO A 36 0.83 -8.23 2.23
N CYS A 37 0.31 -8.15 1.00
CA CYS A 37 -1.09 -7.76 0.81
C CYS A 37 -2.10 -8.77 1.37
N ARG A 38 -1.74 -10.05 1.61
CA ARG A 38 -2.70 -11.08 2.04
C ARG A 38 -3.33 -10.78 3.41
N VAL A 39 -2.67 -10.01 4.27
CA VAL A 39 -3.24 -9.58 5.57
C VAL A 39 -4.45 -8.64 5.41
N LEU A 40 -4.62 -8.04 4.23
CA LEU A 40 -5.78 -7.21 3.88
C LEU A 40 -7.04 -8.02 3.57
N ARG A 41 -6.98 -9.35 3.52
CA ARG A 41 -8.15 -10.19 3.24
C ARG A 41 -9.26 -9.95 4.27
N SER A 42 -10.49 -9.74 3.80
CA SER A 42 -11.66 -9.46 4.66
C SER A 42 -11.94 -10.58 5.66
N THR A 43 -11.75 -11.84 5.25
CA THR A 43 -11.95 -13.02 6.10
C THR A 43 -10.87 -13.21 7.18
N ARG A 44 -9.78 -12.42 7.17
CA ARG A 44 -8.71 -12.51 8.16
C ARG A 44 -8.92 -11.43 9.22
N GLU A 45 -9.27 -11.84 10.44
CA GLU A 45 -9.53 -10.92 11.54
C GLU A 45 -8.27 -10.18 12.00
N ALA A 46 -7.16 -10.91 12.10
CA ALA A 46 -5.86 -10.35 12.46
C ALA A 46 -4.71 -11.14 11.83
N GLY A 47 -3.61 -10.44 11.56
CA GLY A 47 -2.35 -11.03 11.13
C GLY A 47 -1.21 -10.05 11.28
N TYR A 48 0.02 -10.52 11.06
CA TYR A 48 1.17 -9.64 11.03
C TYR A 48 2.16 -10.03 9.94
N LEU A 49 2.98 -9.07 9.53
CA LEU A 49 4.08 -9.23 8.59
C LEU A 49 5.40 -9.04 9.33
N ALA A 50 6.31 -10.01 9.18
CA ALA A 50 7.72 -9.85 9.52
C ALA A 50 8.54 -9.46 8.29
N SER A 51 9.78 -9.00 8.47
CA SER A 51 10.68 -8.61 7.39
C SER A 51 10.80 -9.64 6.24
N PRO A 52 10.80 -10.98 6.49
CA PRO A 52 10.81 -11.97 5.42
C PRO A 52 9.67 -11.87 4.41
N ALA A 53 8.51 -11.34 4.80
CA ALA A 53 7.34 -11.18 3.92
C ALA A 53 7.61 -10.30 2.70
N TRP A 54 8.55 -9.36 2.83
CA TRP A 54 8.87 -8.42 1.76
C TRP A 54 9.59 -9.11 0.59
N TYR A 55 10.39 -10.13 0.86
CA TYR A 55 11.16 -10.91 -0.13
C TYR A 55 10.34 -11.93 -0.95
N GLY A 56 9.05 -12.05 -0.70
CA GLY A 56 8.20 -13.01 -1.41
C GLY A 56 7.84 -12.58 -2.84
N LEU A 57 6.66 -12.97 -3.32
CA LEU A 57 6.33 -12.99 -4.76
C LEU A 57 6.48 -11.62 -5.48
N CYS A 58 6.20 -10.49 -4.83
CA CYS A 58 6.40 -9.17 -5.43
C CYS A 58 7.71 -8.56 -4.94
N LYS A 59 8.86 -9.01 -5.47
CA LYS A 59 10.17 -8.67 -4.92
C LYS A 59 10.58 -7.22 -5.06
N ARG A 60 10.21 -6.50 -6.13
CA ARG A 60 10.71 -5.13 -6.37
C ARG A 60 10.38 -4.15 -5.25
N ARG A 61 9.25 -4.34 -4.55
CA ARG A 61 8.88 -3.56 -3.37
C ARG A 61 9.84 -3.72 -2.19
N THR A 62 10.63 -4.80 -2.16
CA THR A 62 11.58 -5.10 -1.07
C THR A 62 12.58 -3.97 -0.92
N SER A 63 13.05 -3.42 -2.04
CA SER A 63 13.99 -2.30 -2.05
C SER A 63 13.41 -1.08 -1.34
N TRP A 64 12.18 -0.68 -1.68
CA TRP A 64 11.44 0.38 -1.01
C TRP A 64 11.24 0.13 0.49
N TYR A 65 10.93 -1.10 0.89
CA TYR A 65 10.77 -1.44 2.31
C TYR A 65 12.07 -1.21 3.09
N TRP A 66 13.21 -1.70 2.59
CA TRP A 66 14.50 -1.60 3.28
C TRP A 66 15.07 -0.18 3.32
N GLU A 67 14.70 0.67 2.37
CA GLU A 67 15.05 2.10 2.39
C GLU A 67 14.08 2.96 3.22
N SER A 68 13.04 2.37 3.79
CA SER A 68 12.06 3.09 4.61
C SER A 68 12.35 3.02 6.11
N GLU A 69 11.77 3.96 6.86
CA GLU A 69 11.75 3.95 8.34
C GLU A 69 10.98 2.76 8.97
N LYS A 70 10.34 1.92 8.13
CA LYS A 70 9.62 0.72 8.54
C LYS A 70 10.48 -0.54 8.47
N ALA A 71 11.69 -0.44 7.90
CA ALA A 71 12.64 -1.54 7.84
C ALA A 71 12.90 -2.13 9.24
N GLY A 72 12.83 -3.46 9.34
CA GLY A 72 13.02 -4.19 10.60
C GLY A 72 11.82 -4.20 11.56
N LYS A 73 10.77 -3.41 11.30
CA LYS A 73 9.53 -3.42 12.08
C LYS A 73 8.56 -4.48 11.58
N PHE A 74 7.59 -4.83 12.44
CA PHE A 74 6.47 -5.68 12.10
C PHE A 74 5.27 -4.83 11.71
N LEU A 75 4.50 -5.27 10.72
CA LEU A 75 3.19 -4.68 10.42
C LEU A 75 2.11 -5.59 10.99
N VAL A 76 1.39 -5.13 12.01
CA VAL A 76 0.17 -5.78 12.50
C VAL A 76 -1.02 -5.24 11.73
N VAL A 77 -1.92 -6.11 11.29
CA VAL A 77 -3.16 -5.74 10.61
C VAL A 77 -4.34 -6.42 11.28
N SER A 78 -5.39 -5.67 11.61
CA SER A 78 -6.60 -6.17 12.26
C SER A 78 -7.86 -5.52 11.70
N ASN A 79 -9.00 -6.22 11.81
CA ASN A 79 -10.33 -5.65 11.55
C ASN A 79 -10.82 -4.74 12.69
N THR A 80 -10.20 -4.78 13.87
CA THR A 80 -10.55 -3.96 15.03
C THR A 80 -9.37 -3.07 15.44
N SER A 81 -9.68 -1.90 15.99
CA SER A 81 -8.65 -1.02 16.57
C SER A 81 -7.91 -1.73 17.71
N LEU A 82 -6.62 -1.41 17.84
CA LEU A 82 -5.70 -1.83 18.90
C LEU A 82 -5.20 -0.64 19.72
N ASP A 83 -5.87 0.52 19.65
CA ASP A 83 -5.41 1.77 20.26
C ASP A 83 -5.31 1.65 21.80
N HIS A 84 -6.12 0.78 22.40
CA HIS A 84 -6.05 0.47 23.85
C HIS A 84 -4.75 -0.21 24.29
N LEU A 85 -3.93 -0.69 23.35
CA LEU A 85 -2.63 -1.32 23.64
C LEU A 85 -1.45 -0.35 23.60
N ASP A 86 -1.68 0.90 23.15
CA ASP A 86 -0.65 1.93 23.00
C ASP A 86 0.59 1.40 22.24
N VAL A 87 0.33 0.83 21.05
CA VAL A 87 1.36 0.24 20.17
C VAL A 87 1.71 1.13 18.98
N GLY A 88 1.21 2.37 18.99
CA GLY A 88 1.43 3.37 17.95
C GLY A 88 0.16 3.74 17.19
N ASN A 89 0.31 4.68 16.27
CA ASN A 89 -0.80 5.24 15.52
C ASN A 89 -1.25 4.32 14.37
N PRO A 90 -2.57 4.09 14.23
CA PRO A 90 -3.08 3.26 13.15
C PRO A 90 -3.00 3.96 11.79
N ILE A 91 -2.75 3.13 10.79
CA ILE A 91 -3.15 3.36 9.42
C ILE A 91 -4.53 2.73 9.26
N ILE A 92 -5.53 3.52 8.89
CA ILE A 92 -6.90 3.03 8.68
C ILE A 92 -7.13 2.91 7.19
N ILE A 93 -7.51 1.72 6.72
CA ILE A 93 -7.82 1.44 5.32
C ILE A 93 -9.30 1.11 5.22
N THR A 94 -10.06 1.91 4.48
CA THR A 94 -11.50 1.71 4.26
C THR A 94 -11.83 1.74 2.78
N GLU A 95 -12.87 1.01 2.38
CA GLU A 95 -13.41 1.16 1.03
C GLU A 95 -13.95 2.58 0.81
N SER A 96 -13.77 3.13 -0.39
CA SER A 96 -14.15 4.50 -0.71
C SER A 96 -14.87 4.61 -2.06
N ASN A 97 -15.92 5.42 -2.13
CA ASN A 97 -16.58 5.72 -3.41
C ASN A 97 -15.82 6.76 -4.26
N PHE A 98 -14.61 7.15 -3.84
CA PHE A 98 -13.76 8.07 -4.58
C PHE A 98 -13.54 7.59 -6.02
N LYS A 99 -13.63 8.54 -6.96
CA LYS A 99 -13.25 8.37 -8.36
C LYS A 99 -12.44 9.59 -8.75
N PRO A 100 -11.27 9.42 -9.38
CA PRO A 100 -10.51 10.56 -9.85
C PRO A 100 -11.23 11.23 -11.03
N ASP A 101 -11.16 12.55 -11.10
CA ASP A 101 -11.71 13.31 -12.24
C ASP A 101 -10.98 12.98 -13.54
N ARG A 102 -9.68 12.67 -13.44
CA ARG A 102 -8.84 12.26 -14.57
C ARG A 102 -7.67 11.38 -14.16
N LEU A 103 -7.19 10.61 -15.13
CA LEU A 103 -5.93 9.86 -15.10
C LEU A 103 -4.86 10.57 -15.96
N PRO A 104 -3.56 10.31 -15.73
CA PRO A 104 -2.48 10.89 -16.51
C PRO A 104 -2.49 10.44 -17.98
N SER A 105 -2.10 11.36 -18.86
CA SER A 105 -1.68 11.02 -20.23
C SER A 105 -0.30 10.34 -20.26
N PRO A 106 0.08 9.67 -21.36
CA PRO A 106 1.42 9.08 -21.50
C PRO A 106 2.58 10.08 -21.30
N ARG A 107 2.38 11.34 -21.70
CA ARG A 107 3.35 12.42 -21.48
C ARG A 107 3.49 12.73 -19.99
N GLU A 108 2.39 12.80 -19.25
CA GLU A 108 2.40 13.05 -17.80
C GLU A 108 2.99 11.88 -17.02
N ILE A 109 2.72 10.62 -17.43
CA ILE A 109 3.41 9.43 -16.91
C ILE A 109 4.92 9.60 -17.06
N THR A 110 5.37 9.99 -18.24
CA THR A 110 6.80 10.21 -18.54
C THR A 110 7.39 11.32 -17.67
N GLN A 111 6.63 12.38 -17.37
CA GLN A 111 7.07 13.46 -16.49
C GLN A 111 7.19 12.99 -15.04
N LEU A 112 6.23 12.19 -14.55
CA LEU A 112 6.27 11.62 -13.20
C LEU A 112 7.48 10.71 -12.99
N ILE A 113 7.79 9.83 -13.95
CA ILE A 113 8.96 8.96 -13.83
C ILE A 113 10.28 9.72 -13.99
N LYS A 114 10.27 10.93 -14.55
CA LYS A 114 11.48 11.77 -14.69
C LYS A 114 11.60 12.83 -13.59
N SER A 115 10.67 12.87 -12.63
CA SER A 115 10.73 13.85 -11.56
C SER A 115 11.99 13.67 -10.72
N GLU A 116 12.56 14.78 -10.26
CA GLU A 116 13.77 14.77 -9.45
C GLU A 116 13.56 14.01 -8.14
N GLU A 117 12.45 14.28 -7.43
CA GLU A 117 12.08 13.59 -6.19
C GLU A 117 12.03 12.06 -6.38
N TYR A 118 11.41 11.59 -7.47
CA TYR A 118 11.33 10.17 -7.75
C TYR A 118 12.70 9.58 -8.04
N GLN A 119 13.50 10.21 -8.90
CA GLN A 119 14.83 9.69 -9.25
C GLN A 119 15.80 9.68 -8.06
N GLN A 120 15.67 10.64 -7.13
CA GLN A 120 16.49 10.69 -5.92
C GLN A 120 16.10 9.62 -4.89
N ARG A 121 14.80 9.32 -4.77
CA ARG A 121 14.29 8.40 -3.72
C ARG A 121 14.07 6.97 -4.17
N LYS A 122 14.00 6.75 -5.49
CA LYS A 122 13.80 5.41 -6.06
C LYS A 122 15.03 4.54 -5.80
N PRO A 123 14.87 3.40 -5.11
CA PRO A 123 15.95 2.45 -4.93
C PRO A 123 16.51 1.98 -6.27
N ASN A 124 17.83 1.84 -6.40
CA ASN A 124 18.44 1.32 -7.63
C ASN A 124 17.89 -0.07 -8.00
N ALA A 125 17.63 -0.91 -7.00
CA ALA A 125 17.10 -2.26 -7.20
C ALA A 125 15.65 -2.28 -7.73
N TRP A 126 14.94 -1.15 -7.76
CA TRP A 126 13.60 -1.05 -8.35
C TRP A 126 13.60 -1.32 -9.86
N GLU A 127 14.69 -0.95 -10.55
CA GLU A 127 14.84 -1.15 -12.00
C GLU A 127 15.15 -2.61 -12.36
N ASN A 128 15.45 -3.45 -11.37
CA ASN A 128 15.76 -4.86 -11.58
C ASN A 128 14.47 -5.68 -11.75
N ILE A 129 14.07 -5.90 -13.00
CA ILE A 129 12.90 -6.70 -13.35
C ILE A 129 13.30 -8.16 -13.53
N GLU A 130 12.75 -9.05 -12.69
CA GLU A 130 12.93 -10.50 -12.85
C GLU A 130 11.98 -11.06 -13.94
N PRO A 131 12.38 -12.10 -14.71
CA PRO A 131 11.52 -12.70 -15.74
C PRO A 131 10.17 -13.19 -15.20
N ILE A 132 10.16 -13.82 -14.02
CA ILE A 132 8.94 -14.32 -13.38
C ILE A 132 7.90 -13.21 -13.11
N GLU A 133 8.36 -11.97 -12.93
CA GLU A 133 7.46 -10.84 -12.77
C GLU A 133 6.77 -10.49 -14.10
N LYS A 134 7.51 -10.49 -15.21
CA LYS A 134 6.94 -10.26 -16.54
C LYS A 134 5.88 -11.31 -16.86
N ASP A 135 6.18 -12.59 -16.62
CA ASP A 135 5.25 -13.69 -16.85
C ASP A 135 3.97 -13.55 -16.02
N PHE A 136 4.11 -13.12 -14.76
CA PHE A 136 2.97 -12.86 -13.87
C PHE A 136 2.07 -11.75 -14.43
N TYR A 137 2.63 -10.59 -14.79
CA TYR A 137 1.82 -9.49 -15.35
C TYR A 137 1.25 -9.85 -16.72
N GLN A 138 1.98 -10.55 -17.59
CA GLN A 138 1.49 -11.00 -18.88
C GLN A 138 0.27 -11.90 -18.74
N THR A 139 0.41 -12.96 -17.92
CA THR A 139 -0.67 -13.92 -17.67
C THR A 139 -1.94 -13.24 -17.21
N TRP A 140 -1.83 -12.27 -16.30
CA TRP A 140 -3.01 -11.60 -15.76
C TRP A 140 -3.56 -10.51 -16.66
N PHE A 141 -2.70 -9.81 -17.39
CA PHE A 141 -3.12 -8.82 -18.38
C PHE A 141 -3.92 -9.50 -19.50
N GLU A 142 -3.39 -10.55 -20.12
CA GLU A 142 -4.04 -11.28 -21.22
C GLU A 142 -5.39 -11.90 -20.80
N ARG A 143 -5.51 -12.35 -19.54
CA ARG A 143 -6.78 -12.86 -18.99
C ARG A 143 -7.87 -11.80 -18.90
N HIS A 144 -7.51 -10.54 -18.60
CA HIS A 144 -8.48 -9.46 -18.38
C HIS A 144 -8.65 -8.55 -19.60
N ARG A 145 -7.65 -8.52 -20.50
CA ARG A 145 -7.60 -7.71 -21.72
C ARG A 145 -7.20 -8.59 -22.93
N PRO A 146 -7.97 -9.64 -23.27
CA PRO A 146 -7.59 -10.61 -24.30
C PRO A 146 -7.46 -10.00 -25.72
N ASN A 147 -8.01 -8.81 -25.93
CA ASN A 147 -7.98 -8.10 -27.21
C ASN A 147 -6.94 -6.97 -27.27
N GLU A 148 -6.11 -6.82 -26.25
CA GLU A 148 -5.08 -5.79 -26.19
C GLU A 148 -3.68 -6.43 -26.15
N PRO A 149 -2.70 -5.87 -26.89
CA PRO A 149 -1.34 -6.38 -26.83
C PRO A 149 -0.72 -6.10 -25.46
N PHE A 150 -0.08 -7.12 -24.89
CA PHE A 150 0.70 -6.96 -23.67
C PHE A 150 1.97 -6.15 -23.94
N ASP A 151 2.17 -5.10 -23.14
CA ASP A 151 3.36 -4.24 -23.18
C ASP A 151 3.86 -4.04 -21.75
N PHE A 152 4.89 -4.80 -21.38
CA PHE A 152 5.46 -4.72 -20.04
C PHE A 152 6.16 -3.37 -19.77
N GLU A 153 6.73 -2.71 -20.78
CA GLU A 153 7.39 -1.42 -20.60
C GLU A 153 6.35 -0.36 -20.22
N LYS A 154 5.22 -0.34 -20.93
CA LYS A 154 4.08 0.54 -20.59
C LYS A 154 3.54 0.25 -19.19
N ILE A 155 3.38 -1.02 -18.82
CA ILE A 155 2.97 -1.42 -17.48
C ILE A 155 3.98 -0.93 -16.43
N PHE A 156 5.27 -1.11 -16.68
CA PHE A 156 6.33 -0.66 -15.77
C PHE A 156 6.42 0.87 -15.64
N MET A 157 6.15 1.62 -16.71
CA MET A 157 6.04 3.07 -16.63
C MET A 157 4.90 3.50 -15.71
N ASN A 158 3.74 2.84 -15.79
CA ASN A 158 2.61 3.12 -14.88
C ASN A 158 2.93 2.75 -13.43
N HIS A 159 3.56 1.59 -13.21
CA HIS A 159 4.06 1.16 -11.90
C HIS A 159 4.91 2.26 -11.24
N SER A 160 5.92 2.73 -11.97
CA SER A 160 6.85 3.76 -11.50
C SER A 160 6.17 5.12 -11.29
N ALA A 161 5.31 5.54 -12.23
CA ALA A 161 4.60 6.81 -12.15
C ALA A 161 3.63 6.85 -10.97
N ASN A 162 2.95 5.72 -10.68
CA ASN A 162 2.07 5.61 -9.52
C ASN A 162 2.85 5.83 -8.21
N HIS A 163 3.97 5.14 -8.02
CA HIS A 163 4.81 5.34 -6.84
C HIS A 163 5.36 6.77 -6.75
N SER A 164 5.80 7.34 -7.88
CA SER A 164 6.23 8.74 -7.97
C SER A 164 5.15 9.72 -7.48
N ASN A 165 3.88 9.51 -7.87
CA ASN A 165 2.77 10.36 -7.46
C ASN A 165 2.47 10.30 -5.95
N PHE A 166 2.83 9.23 -5.25
CA PHE A 166 2.73 9.18 -3.78
C PHE A 166 3.94 9.81 -3.07
N LEU A 167 5.02 10.12 -3.79
CA LEU A 167 6.19 10.82 -3.25
C LEU A 167 6.05 12.34 -3.43
N ASP A 168 5.83 12.79 -4.68
CA ASP A 168 5.58 14.19 -5.06
C ASP A 168 4.34 14.25 -5.99
N PRO A 169 3.13 14.42 -5.41
CA PRO A 169 1.88 14.36 -6.14
C PRO A 169 1.76 15.43 -7.23
N LYS A 170 1.47 15.00 -8.46
CA LYS A 170 0.93 15.85 -9.53
C LYS A 170 -0.54 15.54 -9.84
N PHE A 171 -1.02 14.40 -9.36
CA PHE A 171 -2.39 13.93 -9.45
C PHE A 171 -2.92 13.74 -8.03
N PHE A 172 -3.72 14.70 -7.61
CA PHE A 172 -4.30 14.75 -6.27
C PHE A 172 -5.63 15.51 -6.32
N ILE A 173 -6.44 15.33 -5.29
CA ILE A 173 -7.55 16.25 -5.02
C ILE A 173 -7.17 17.16 -3.85
N ASN A 174 -7.79 18.33 -3.80
CA ASN A 174 -7.73 19.19 -2.63
C ASN A 174 -8.96 18.91 -1.76
N LEU A 175 -8.74 18.37 -0.55
CA LEU A 175 -9.80 18.13 0.43
C LEU A 175 -9.51 19.04 1.64
N ASP A 176 -10.32 20.08 1.83
CA ASP A 176 -10.19 21.03 2.94
C ASP A 176 -8.79 21.65 3.07
N GLY A 177 -8.16 21.97 1.94
CA GLY A 177 -6.80 22.53 1.89
C GLY A 177 -5.69 21.47 1.92
N LEU A 178 -6.02 20.18 2.05
CA LEU A 178 -5.06 19.08 2.07
C LEU A 178 -4.88 18.49 0.67
N ILE A 179 -3.63 18.26 0.30
CA ILE A 179 -3.27 17.47 -0.88
C ILE A 179 -3.54 16.00 -0.55
N VAL A 180 -4.45 15.38 -1.29
CA VAL A 180 -4.80 13.96 -1.18
C VAL A 180 -4.43 13.26 -2.47
N PRO A 181 -3.25 12.61 -2.55
CA PRO A 181 -2.85 11.87 -3.73
C PRO A 181 -3.71 10.63 -3.92
N TYR A 182 -3.79 10.17 -5.16
CA TYR A 182 -4.50 8.96 -5.52
C TYR A 182 -3.71 8.07 -6.49
N SER A 183 -4.04 6.78 -6.52
CA SER A 183 -3.50 5.84 -7.51
C SER A 183 -3.87 6.28 -8.92
N ILE A 184 -2.91 6.35 -9.83
CA ILE A 184 -3.10 6.99 -11.15
C ILE A 184 -3.30 5.99 -12.29
N ALA A 185 -3.52 4.72 -11.97
CA ALA A 185 -3.76 3.66 -12.93
C ALA A 185 -4.67 2.58 -12.34
N ASP A 186 -5.17 1.68 -13.19
CA ASP A 186 -6.04 0.57 -12.79
C ASP A 186 -5.25 -0.58 -12.12
N SER A 187 -5.95 -1.60 -11.62
CA SER A 187 -5.34 -2.74 -10.92
C SER A 187 -4.34 -3.55 -11.76
N LEU A 188 -4.41 -3.50 -13.10
CA LEU A 188 -3.46 -4.17 -14.00
C LEU A 188 -2.18 -3.35 -14.20
N HIS A 189 -2.25 -2.05 -13.97
CA HIS A 189 -1.18 -1.08 -14.24
C HIS A 189 -0.59 -0.46 -12.97
N VAL A 190 -1.11 -0.78 -11.78
CA VAL A 190 -0.46 -0.51 -10.49
C VAL A 190 0.19 -1.79 -9.96
N CYS A 191 1.38 -1.65 -9.36
CA CYS A 191 2.06 -2.76 -8.69
C CYS A 191 2.25 -2.44 -7.22
N SER A 192 2.54 -3.47 -6.43
CA SER A 192 3.07 -3.30 -5.07
C SER A 192 2.27 -2.33 -4.21
N ALA A 193 0.95 -2.23 -4.40
CA ALA A 193 0.07 -1.28 -3.71
C ALA A 193 0.14 -1.35 -2.18
N CYS A 194 0.68 -2.46 -1.63
CA CYS A 194 1.07 -2.58 -0.23
C CYS A 194 2.04 -1.49 0.24
N LEU A 195 2.85 -0.90 -0.65
CA LEU A 195 3.75 0.21 -0.31
C LEU A 195 2.95 1.44 0.10
N GLU A 196 1.89 1.75 -0.63
CA GLU A 196 0.98 2.85 -0.35
C GLU A 196 0.05 2.50 0.81
N PHE A 197 -0.63 1.33 0.75
CA PHE A 197 -1.54 0.88 1.81
C PHE A 197 -0.89 0.90 3.20
N PHE A 198 0.38 0.52 3.28
CA PHE A 198 1.10 0.40 4.55
C PHE A 198 2.02 1.58 4.85
N ASN A 199 1.87 2.71 4.14
CA ASN A 199 2.68 3.93 4.36
C ASN A 199 4.19 3.67 4.35
N ILE A 200 4.66 2.75 3.50
CA ILE A 200 6.07 2.74 3.10
C ILE A 200 6.30 3.90 2.13
N LEU A 201 5.34 4.14 1.22
CA LEU A 201 5.27 5.32 0.37
C LEU A 201 4.06 6.19 0.73
N GLY A 202 4.26 7.50 0.65
CA GLY A 202 3.23 8.49 0.92
C GLY A 202 2.82 8.60 2.40
N SER A 203 3.72 8.33 3.34
CA SER A 203 3.47 8.48 4.79
C SER A 203 3.31 9.93 5.23
N GLN A 204 3.83 10.88 4.44
CA GLN A 204 3.69 12.31 4.67
C GLN A 204 2.25 12.81 4.43
N TRP A 205 1.46 12.09 3.62
CA TRP A 205 0.09 12.46 3.30
C TRP A 205 -0.88 11.90 4.36
N PRO A 206 -1.69 12.75 5.02
CA PRO A 206 -2.64 12.28 6.03
C PRO A 206 -3.74 11.37 5.47
N VAL A 207 -4.16 11.64 4.23
CA VAL A 207 -5.16 10.87 3.50
C VAL A 207 -4.62 10.61 2.10
N LYS A 208 -4.92 9.44 1.55
CA LYS A 208 -4.66 9.09 0.15
C LYS A 208 -5.62 8.02 -0.34
N TYR A 209 -5.85 7.97 -1.65
CA TYR A 209 -6.72 6.96 -2.26
C TYR A 209 -5.91 5.94 -3.06
N VAL A 210 -6.01 4.67 -2.71
CA VAL A 210 -5.18 3.60 -3.27
C VAL A 210 -6.05 2.56 -3.96
N VAL A 211 -5.69 2.19 -5.18
CA VAL A 211 -6.28 1.06 -5.92
C VAL A 211 -5.42 -0.19 -5.64
N PRO A 212 -6.01 -1.38 -5.41
CA PRO A 212 -5.24 -2.60 -5.27
C PRO A 212 -4.53 -2.96 -6.57
N CYS A 213 -3.26 -3.37 -6.47
CA CYS A 213 -2.61 -4.04 -7.59
C CYS A 213 -3.21 -5.42 -7.84
N ILE A 214 -2.98 -5.99 -9.03
CA ILE A 214 -3.46 -7.33 -9.38
C ILE A 214 -3.03 -8.39 -8.34
N GLY A 215 -1.86 -8.25 -7.72
CA GLY A 215 -1.46 -9.12 -6.61
C GLY A 215 -2.38 -9.01 -5.38
N ALA A 216 -2.79 -7.79 -5.00
CA ALA A 216 -3.72 -7.59 -3.90
C ALA A 216 -5.14 -8.09 -4.25
N VAL A 217 -5.58 -7.91 -5.49
CA VAL A 217 -6.82 -8.52 -5.99
C VAL A 217 -6.78 -10.03 -5.81
N LEU A 218 -5.70 -10.70 -6.25
CA LEU A 218 -5.61 -12.16 -6.22
C LEU A 218 -5.39 -12.75 -4.82
N PHE A 219 -4.53 -12.15 -4.02
CA PHE A 219 -4.12 -12.76 -2.74
C PHE A 219 -4.96 -12.27 -1.56
N ALA A 220 -5.42 -11.03 -1.60
CA ALA A 220 -6.25 -10.44 -0.55
C ALA A 220 -7.74 -10.40 -0.93
N HIS A 221 -8.10 -10.72 -2.18
CA HIS A 221 -9.47 -10.68 -2.68
C HIS A 221 -10.07 -9.27 -2.58
N LEU A 222 -9.23 -8.25 -2.74
CA LEU A 222 -9.73 -6.89 -2.85
C LEU A 222 -10.42 -6.70 -4.21
N PRO A 223 -11.55 -5.97 -4.27
CA PRO A 223 -12.21 -5.64 -5.52
C PRO A 223 -11.26 -4.90 -6.47
N MET A 224 -11.24 -5.36 -7.73
CA MET A 224 -10.45 -4.75 -8.80
C MET A 224 -10.93 -3.32 -9.07
N ASP A 225 -9.99 -2.40 -9.33
CA ASP A 225 -10.22 -0.99 -9.66
C ASP A 225 -10.98 -0.17 -8.60
N GLN A 226 -11.24 -0.75 -7.44
CA GLN A 226 -11.89 -0.09 -6.31
C GLN A 226 -10.88 0.77 -5.55
N TYR A 227 -11.20 2.05 -5.33
CA TYR A 227 -10.40 2.90 -4.47
C TYR A 227 -10.68 2.59 -3.00
N PHE A 228 -9.60 2.59 -2.24
CA PHE A 228 -9.58 2.53 -0.80
C PHE A 228 -9.00 3.82 -0.25
N GLU A 229 -9.63 4.37 0.76
CA GLU A 229 -9.06 5.46 1.52
C GLU A 229 -8.07 4.91 2.53
N VAL A 230 -6.89 5.52 2.58
CA VAL A 230 -5.84 5.22 3.56
C VAL A 230 -5.63 6.48 4.39
N ARG A 231 -5.99 6.43 5.66
CA ARG A 231 -5.82 7.55 6.62
C ARG A 231 -4.74 7.23 7.65
N ASN A 232 -3.92 8.23 7.93
CA ASN A 232 -3.01 8.23 9.06
C ASN A 232 -3.68 9.00 10.19
N GLN A 233 -3.98 8.34 11.31
CA GLN A 233 -4.27 9.08 12.54
C GLN A 233 -2.94 9.62 13.08
N LYS A 234 -2.53 10.80 12.63
CA LYS A 234 -1.57 11.58 13.42
C LYS A 234 -2.34 12.13 14.61
N GLU A 235 -1.76 12.04 15.80
CA GLU A 235 -2.31 12.61 17.01
C GLU A 235 -2.68 14.09 16.78
N GLU A 236 -3.98 14.40 16.75
CA GLU A 236 -4.48 15.74 17.06
C GLU A 236 -4.34 15.98 18.57
N ASN A 237 -3.12 15.87 19.11
CA ASN A 237 -2.82 16.18 20.52
C ASN A 237 -1.73 17.25 20.61
N VAL A 238 -1.91 18.37 19.92
CA VAL A 238 -1.32 19.66 20.31
C VAL A 238 -2.37 20.74 20.07
N ASN A 239 -2.83 21.39 21.14
CA ASN A 239 -3.81 22.49 21.20
C ASN A 239 -5.31 22.17 21.46
N LYS A 240 -5.61 21.32 22.45
CA LYS A 240 -6.86 21.46 23.23
C LYS A 240 -6.68 21.77 24.72
N ASN A 241 -5.47 22.17 25.14
CA ASN A 241 -5.20 22.71 26.48
C ASN A 241 -4.51 24.10 26.41
N LYS A 242 -5.11 25.03 25.66
CA LYS A 242 -4.92 26.49 25.85
C LYS A 242 -6.21 27.18 25.44
N GLY A 243 -7.05 27.48 26.43
CA GLY A 243 -8.33 28.17 26.31
C GLY A 243 -9.08 28.03 27.61
#